data_AF-A0A4W5K2G8-F1
#
_entry.id   AF-A0A4W5K2G8-F1
#
_cell.length_a   1.000
_cell.length_b   1.000
_cell.length_c   1.000
_cell.angle_alpha   90.00
_cell.angle_beta   90.00
_cell.angle_gamma   90.00
#
_symmetry.space_group_name_H-M   'P 1'
#
loop_
_entity.id
_entity.type
_entity.pdbx_description
1 polymer ?
#
loop_
_entity_poly.entity_id
_entity_poly.type
_entity_poly.pdbx_seq_one_letter_code
_entity_poly.pdbx_strand_id
1 'polypeptide(L)'
;GHRRSSTGISRDNWHKRRKTGGKRKPYHKKRKYELGRPPANTKIGPRRIHTVRTRGGNKKYRALRVDVGNFSWGSECKSLLTHVLYGNHW
;
A
#
# COMPACT_ATOMS: atom_id res chain seq x y z
N GLY A 1 -28.50 -13.34 -7.56
CA GLY A 1 -28.35 -12.09 -6.80
C GLY A 1 -27.06 -11.38 -7.16
N HIS A 2 -27.13 -10.27 -7.91
CA HIS A 2 -25.96 -9.48 -8.31
C HIS A 2 -25.43 -8.69 -7.09
N ARG A 3 -24.40 -9.21 -6.41
CA ARG A 3 -23.62 -8.44 -5.43
C ARG A 3 -23.02 -7.25 -6.19
N ARG A 4 -23.59 -6.06 -6.03
CA ARG A 4 -22.94 -4.81 -6.42
C ARG A 4 -21.61 -4.77 -5.68
N SER A 5 -20.51 -5.12 -6.35
CA SER A 5 -19.19 -4.91 -5.79
C SER A 5 -19.03 -3.41 -5.62
N SER A 6 -19.22 -2.91 -4.41
CA SER A 6 -18.86 -1.53 -4.05
C SER A 6 -17.36 -1.41 -4.22
N THR A 7 -16.93 -1.07 -5.43
CA THR A 7 -15.54 -0.76 -5.72
C THR A 7 -15.15 0.42 -4.82
N GLY A 8 -14.25 0.16 -3.87
CA GLY A 8 -13.83 1.12 -2.84
C GLY A 8 -13.05 2.32 -3.40
N ILE A 9 -11.88 2.59 -2.81
CA ILE A 9 -10.96 3.64 -3.28
C ILE A 9 -10.64 3.38 -4.76
N SER A 10 -10.69 4.41 -5.60
CA SER A 10 -10.38 4.34 -7.02
C SER A 10 -9.14 5.19 -7.32
N ARG A 11 -8.31 4.74 -8.24
CA ARG A 11 -7.08 5.40 -8.70
C ARG A 11 -7.25 6.00 -10.10
N ASP A 12 -8.49 6.22 -10.52
CA ASP A 12 -8.77 6.87 -11.78
C ASP A 12 -8.44 8.37 -11.76
N ASN A 13 -8.30 8.98 -12.93
CA ASN A 13 -8.02 10.42 -13.05
C ASN A 13 -9.24 11.22 -13.50
N TRP A 14 -10.32 10.57 -13.96
CA TRP A 14 -11.47 11.25 -14.55
C TRP A 14 -12.36 11.92 -13.50
N HIS A 15 -12.23 11.52 -12.23
CA HIS A 15 -12.84 12.22 -11.12
C HIS A 15 -12.17 13.57 -10.78
N LYS A 16 -11.00 13.91 -11.38
CA LYS A 16 -10.30 15.19 -11.20
C LYS A 16 -10.78 16.25 -12.21
N ARG A 17 -10.47 17.52 -11.94
CA ARG A 17 -10.72 18.65 -12.86
C ARG A 17 -9.79 18.59 -14.08
N ARG A 18 -10.19 19.24 -15.17
CA ARG A 18 -9.33 19.44 -16.36
C ARG A 18 -8.18 20.41 -16.04
N LYS A 19 -7.16 20.45 -16.91
CA LYS A 19 -6.08 21.45 -16.84
C LYS A 19 -6.62 22.89 -16.81
N THR A 20 -7.72 23.15 -17.51
CA THR A 20 -8.42 24.45 -17.55
C THR A 20 -9.31 24.71 -16.33
N GLY A 21 -9.36 23.81 -15.33
CA GLY A 21 -10.18 23.96 -14.12
C GLY A 21 -11.65 23.51 -14.25
N GLY A 22 -12.12 23.25 -15.46
CA GLY A 22 -13.49 22.76 -15.72
C GLY A 22 -13.77 21.38 -15.10
N LYS A 23 -15.00 21.20 -14.58
CA LYS A 23 -15.48 19.92 -14.02
C LYS A 23 -15.73 18.91 -15.14
N ARG A 24 -15.25 17.68 -14.98
CA ARG A 24 -15.48 16.56 -15.91
C ARG A 24 -16.64 15.69 -15.42
N LYS A 25 -17.61 15.38 -16.30
CA LYS A 25 -18.66 14.42 -16.01
C LYS A 25 -18.13 12.98 -16.22
N PRO A 26 -18.30 12.07 -15.26
CA PRO A 26 -18.05 10.64 -15.45
C PRO A 26 -18.86 10.05 -16.59
N TYR A 27 -18.24 9.23 -17.44
CA TYR A 27 -18.91 8.54 -18.55
C TYR A 27 -19.20 7.06 -18.26
N HIS A 28 -18.56 6.49 -17.24
CA HIS A 28 -18.75 5.10 -16.84
C HIS A 28 -18.66 4.90 -15.33
N LYS A 29 -19.06 3.72 -14.86
CA LYS A 29 -18.88 3.27 -13.47
C LYS A 29 -17.42 2.88 -13.20
N LYS A 30 -17.00 2.89 -11.94
CA LYS A 30 -15.66 2.44 -11.49
C LYS A 30 -15.33 1.04 -12.00
N ARG A 31 -14.07 0.81 -12.41
CA ARG A 31 -13.62 -0.49 -12.94
C ARG A 31 -12.68 -1.22 -11.99
N LYS A 32 -12.66 -2.55 -12.06
CA LYS A 32 -11.86 -3.41 -11.17
C LYS A 32 -10.36 -3.13 -11.26
N TYR A 33 -9.84 -2.72 -12.42
CA TYR A 33 -8.42 -2.43 -12.61
C TYR A 33 -7.98 -1.10 -11.99
N GLU A 34 -8.92 -0.18 -11.73
CA GLU A 34 -8.65 1.13 -11.11
C GLU A 34 -8.63 1.06 -9.58
N LEU A 35 -8.89 -0.11 -8.98
CA LEU A 35 -9.05 -0.22 -7.52
C LEU A 35 -7.78 0.19 -6.77
N GLY A 36 -7.97 0.95 -5.69
CA GLY A 36 -7.01 1.26 -4.64
C GLY A 36 -7.28 0.41 -3.39
N ARG A 37 -6.29 0.32 -2.51
CA ARG A 37 -6.37 -0.45 -1.26
C ARG A 37 -5.96 0.46 -0.09
N PRO A 38 -6.46 0.23 1.12
CA PRO A 38 -6.03 1.00 2.29
C PRO A 38 -4.51 0.90 2.48
N PRO A 39 -3.85 1.89 3.07
CA PRO A 39 -2.43 1.79 3.42
C PRO A 39 -2.19 0.71 4.48
N ALA A 40 -0.95 0.23 4.62
CA ALA A 40 -0.60 -0.81 5.60
C ALA A 40 -0.28 -0.26 6.99
N ASN A 41 0.18 1.01 7.08
CA ASN A 41 0.52 1.71 8.32
C ASN A 41 1.38 0.87 9.28
N THR A 42 2.48 0.30 8.77
CA THR A 42 3.38 -0.60 9.51
C THR A 42 3.87 0.03 10.81
N LYS A 43 3.81 -0.73 11.91
CA LYS A 43 4.33 -0.35 13.23
C LYS A 43 5.40 -1.32 13.72
N ILE A 44 6.18 -0.93 14.71
CA ILE A 44 7.12 -1.84 15.37
C ILE A 44 6.33 -2.76 16.31
N GLY A 45 6.69 -4.04 16.35
CA GLY A 45 6.02 -5.05 17.17
C GLY A 45 6.10 -6.44 16.54
N PRO A 46 5.47 -7.46 17.18
CA PRO A 46 5.62 -8.84 16.75
C PRO A 46 5.17 -9.03 15.31
N ARG A 47 6.04 -9.71 14.53
CA ARG A 47 5.91 -9.87 13.08
C ARG A 47 4.50 -10.29 12.67
N ARG A 48 3.84 -9.44 11.88
CA ARG A 48 2.53 -9.71 11.28
C ARG A 48 2.51 -9.21 9.85
N ILE A 49 2.40 -10.15 8.92
CA ILE A 49 2.41 -9.87 7.47
C ILE A 49 1.15 -10.48 6.86
N HIS A 50 0.38 -9.68 6.12
CA HIS A 50 -0.80 -10.14 5.38
C HIS A 50 -0.50 -10.22 3.88
N THR A 51 -0.87 -11.34 3.26
CA THR A 51 -0.77 -11.50 1.81
C THR A 51 -1.99 -10.91 1.11
N VAL A 52 -1.76 -10.21 0.00
CA VAL A 52 -2.79 -9.61 -0.82
C VAL A 52 -2.67 -10.12 -2.25
N ARG A 53 -3.70 -10.82 -2.74
CA ARG A 53 -3.81 -11.21 -4.15
C ARG A 53 -3.98 -9.97 -5.05
N THR A 54 -3.22 -9.91 -6.14
CA THR A 54 -3.28 -8.82 -7.12
C THR A 54 -3.73 -9.31 -8.51
N ARG A 55 -3.91 -8.37 -9.45
CA ARG A 55 -4.19 -8.69 -10.85
C ARG A 55 -3.04 -9.53 -11.43
N GLY A 56 -3.35 -10.44 -12.34
CA GLY A 56 -2.35 -11.32 -12.97
C GLY A 56 -1.89 -12.49 -12.08
N GLY A 57 -2.56 -12.76 -10.95
CA GLY A 57 -2.24 -13.91 -10.08
C GLY A 57 -1.13 -13.65 -9.05
N ASN A 58 -0.40 -12.53 -9.17
CA ASN A 58 0.67 -12.16 -8.25
C ASN A 58 0.20 -11.93 -6.81
N LYS A 59 1.14 -12.02 -5.86
CA LYS A 59 0.95 -11.76 -4.44
C LYS A 59 1.80 -10.57 -4.01
N LYS A 60 1.23 -9.67 -3.22
CA LYS A 60 1.96 -8.61 -2.50
C LYS A 60 1.87 -8.85 -1.00
N TYR A 61 2.94 -8.60 -0.27
CA TYR A 61 2.99 -8.76 1.19
C TYR A 61 2.88 -7.40 1.86
N ARG A 62 1.96 -7.29 2.82
CA ARG A 62 1.79 -6.09 3.63
C ARG A 62 2.25 -6.36 5.05
N ALA A 63 3.38 -5.79 5.41
CA ALA A 63 3.81 -5.69 6.80
C ALA A 63 2.83 -4.81 7.56
N LEU A 64 2.25 -5.34 8.64
CA LEU A 64 1.44 -4.57 9.59
C LEU A 64 2.25 -4.28 10.85
N ARG A 65 3.03 -5.27 11.30
CA ARG A 65 3.99 -5.14 12.39
C ARG A 65 5.29 -5.86 12.04
N VAL A 66 6.43 -5.22 12.30
CA VAL A 66 7.77 -5.79 12.10
C VAL A 66 8.72 -5.21 13.14
N ASP A 67 9.53 -6.06 13.75
CA ASP A 67 10.50 -5.75 14.80
C ASP A 67 11.96 -6.02 14.39
N VAL A 68 12.17 -6.67 13.23
CA VAL A 68 13.48 -6.99 12.66
C VAL A 68 13.62 -6.46 11.23
N GLY A 69 14.82 -6.06 10.84
CA GLY A 69 15.15 -5.65 9.47
C GLY A 69 16.55 -6.11 9.07
N ASN A 70 16.79 -6.18 7.76
CA ASN A 70 18.13 -6.41 7.22
C ASN A 70 18.74 -5.04 6.87
N PHE A 71 19.80 -4.65 7.56
CA PHE A 71 20.44 -3.34 7.46
C PHE A 71 21.88 -3.48 6.97
N SER A 72 22.30 -2.57 6.09
CA SER A 72 23.62 -2.57 5.48
C SER A 72 24.47 -1.41 5.97
N TRP A 73 25.69 -1.70 6.44
CA TRP A 73 26.75 -0.73 6.68
C TRP A 73 27.66 -0.65 5.44
N GLY A 74 27.42 0.38 4.62
CA GLY A 74 28.03 0.52 3.30
C GLY A 74 29.55 0.69 3.29
N SER A 75 30.13 1.44 4.23
CA SER A 75 31.58 1.65 4.28
C SER A 75 32.37 0.39 4.65
N GLU A 76 31.74 -0.53 5.38
CA GLU A 76 32.36 -1.81 5.76
C GLU A 76 31.88 -2.99 4.90
N CYS A 77 31.04 -2.75 3.89
CA CYS A 77 30.41 -3.79 3.08
C CYS A 77 29.71 -4.89 3.91
N LYS A 78 29.15 -4.55 5.08
CA LYS A 78 28.48 -5.51 5.98
C LYS A 78 26.97 -5.37 5.90
N SER A 79 26.24 -6.48 5.86
CA SER A 79 24.78 -6.50 5.96
C SER A 79 24.34 -7.49 7.02
N LEU A 80 23.52 -7.04 7.97
CA LEU A 80 23.14 -7.81 9.16
C LEU A 80 21.65 -7.69 9.42
N LEU A 81 21.05 -8.78 9.91
CA LEU A 81 19.70 -8.76 10.45
C LEU A 81 19.75 -8.24 11.88
N THR A 82 19.07 -7.12 12.15
CA THR A 82 19.04 -6.50 13.47
C THR A 82 17.62 -6.08 13.85
N HIS A 83 17.39 -5.90 15.16
CA HIS A 83 16.10 -5.46 15.69
C HIS A 83 15.94 -3.94 15.58
N VAL A 84 14.74 -3.49 15.23
CA VAL A 84 14.36 -2.08 15.22
C VAL A 84 13.78 -1.71 16.58
N LEU A 85 14.44 -0.79 17.27
CA LEU A 85 14.02 -0.29 18.58
C LEU A 85 13.30 1.05 18.43
N TYR A 86 12.39 1.35 19.35
CA TYR A 86 11.86 2.70 19.50
C TYR A 86 12.95 3.59 20.11
N GLY A 87 13.25 4.72 19.46
CA GLY A 87 14.07 5.76 20.07
C GLY A 87 13.26 6.46 21.17
N ASN A 88 13.52 6.10 22.43
CA ASN A 88 13.10 6.90 23.57
C ASN A 88 14.11 8.05 23.69
N HIS A 89 13.82 9.16 23.02
CA HIS A 89 14.49 10.44 23.27
C HIS A 89 13.62 11.21 24.25
N TRP A 90 14.23 11.67 25.35
CA TRP A 90 13.66 12.72 26.20
C TRP A 90 13.48 14.01 25.39
#